data_AF-A0A7W1WNX0-F1
#
_entry.id   AF-A0A7W1WNX0-F1
#
_cell.length_a   1.000
_cell.length_b   1.000
_cell.length_c   1.000
_cell.angle_alpha   90.00
_cell.angle_beta   90.00
_cell.angle_gamma   90.00
#
_symmetry.space_group_name_H-M   'P 1'
#
loop_
_entity.id
_entity.type
_entity.pdbx_description
1 polymer ?
#
loop_
_entity_poly.entity_id
_entity_poly.type
_entity_poly.pdbx_seq_one_letter_code
_entity_poly.pdbx_strand_id
1 'polypeptide(L)'
;MNKSEQGYTLAEIITALFVLGVAFSFAIPAFLGLKAQEHQQLSALEAMSFLQGKTEALRSQAGEGPMTGDEVKASRIFPGQSYLVSWKCSREVSLYHMDVEVQWKEKNGKLRKLHLKTHRYYRF
;
A
#
# COMPACT_ATOMS: atom_id res chain seq x y z
N MET A 1 -51.09 -40.68 7.64
CA MET A 1 -50.28 -40.61 8.87
C MET A 1 -49.21 -39.57 8.63
N ASN A 2 -49.48 -38.33 9.08
CA ASN A 2 -48.78 -37.13 8.63
C ASN A 2 -47.40 -37.03 9.28
N LYS A 3 -46.39 -36.76 8.45
CA LYS A 3 -45.00 -36.55 8.87
C LYS A 3 -44.93 -35.30 9.76
N SER A 4 -44.29 -35.48 10.90
CA SER A 4 -43.82 -34.50 11.88
C SER A 4 -43.57 -33.08 11.36
N GLU A 5 -44.40 -32.12 11.78
CA GLU A 5 -44.02 -30.71 11.85
C GLU A 5 -43.27 -30.49 13.17
N GLN A 6 -41.96 -30.75 13.19
CA GLN A 6 -41.09 -30.31 14.30
C GLN A 6 -40.81 -28.82 14.11
N GLY A 7 -41.60 -27.97 14.76
CA GLY A 7 -41.31 -26.55 14.89
C GLY A 7 -40.07 -26.33 15.79
N TYR A 8 -39.24 -25.34 15.44
CA TYR A 8 -38.11 -24.94 16.27
C TYR A 8 -38.60 -24.38 17.61
N THR A 9 -37.98 -24.82 18.70
CA THR A 9 -38.27 -24.27 20.03
C THR A 9 -37.62 -22.89 20.18
N LEU A 10 -38.23 -22.02 20.99
CA LEU A 10 -37.67 -20.69 21.28
C LEU A 10 -36.23 -20.78 21.82
N ALA A 11 -35.95 -21.81 22.61
CA ALA A 11 -34.62 -22.09 23.17
C ALA A 11 -33.58 -22.39 22.08
N GLU A 12 -33.95 -23.16 21.04
CA GLU A 12 -33.06 -23.43 19.90
C GLU A 12 -32.75 -22.17 19.12
N ILE A 13 -33.72 -21.29 18.90
CA ILE A 13 -33.52 -20.02 18.19
C ILE A 13 -32.56 -19.11 18.98
N ILE A 14 -32.76 -18.98 20.30
CA ILE A 14 -31.89 -18.17 21.15
C ILE A 14 -30.46 -18.73 21.17
N THR A 15 -30.32 -20.06 21.26
CA THR A 15 -29.01 -20.71 21.26
C THR A 15 -28.30 -20.54 19.92
N ALA A 16 -29.04 -20.67 18.80
CA ALA A 16 -28.50 -20.44 17.47
C ALA A 16 -28.03 -18.99 17.28
N LEU A 17 -28.81 -18.02 17.75
CA LEU A 17 -28.42 -16.60 17.71
C LEU A 17 -27.20 -16.32 18.59
N PHE A 18 -27.07 -16.97 19.75
CA PHE A 18 -25.90 -16.83 20.61
C PHE A 18 -24.64 -17.36 19.93
N VAL A 19 -24.70 -18.58 19.36
CA VAL A 19 -23.59 -19.16 18.61
C VAL A 19 -23.22 -18.28 17.41
N LEU A 20 -24.22 -17.77 16.68
CA LEU A 20 -24.01 -16.85 15.56
C LEU A 20 -23.34 -15.54 16.01
N GLY A 21 -23.80 -14.97 17.12
CA GLY A 21 -23.23 -13.75 17.68
C GLY A 21 -21.77 -13.93 18.10
N VAL A 22 -21.45 -15.05 18.75
CA VAL A 22 -20.07 -15.42 19.08
C VAL A 22 -19.24 -15.62 17.82
N ALA A 23 -19.77 -16.29 16.79
CA ALA A 23 -19.05 -16.46 15.54
C ALA A 23 -18.73 -15.11 14.86
N PHE A 24 -19.70 -14.18 14.82
CA PHE A 24 -19.51 -12.86 14.23
C PHE A 24 -18.54 -11.96 15.01
N SER A 25 -18.46 -12.11 16.34
CA SER A 25 -17.54 -11.31 17.15
C SER A 25 -16.07 -11.56 16.80
N PHE A 26 -15.73 -12.73 16.26
CA PHE A 26 -14.39 -13.05 15.75
C PHE A 26 -14.27 -12.88 14.23
N ALA A 27 -15.29 -13.31 13.48
CA ALA A 27 -15.24 -13.30 12.01
C ALA A 27 -15.14 -11.88 11.45
N ILE A 28 -15.89 -10.91 12.01
CA ILE A 28 -15.91 -9.54 11.51
C ILE A 28 -14.54 -8.85 11.71
N PRO A 29 -13.95 -8.81 12.92
CA PRO A 29 -12.63 -8.21 13.10
C PRO A 29 -11.53 -8.89 12.28
N ALA A 30 -11.57 -10.22 12.16
CA ALA A 30 -10.61 -10.96 11.35
C ALA A 30 -10.69 -10.56 9.87
N PHE A 31 -11.90 -10.49 9.32
CA PHE A 31 -12.12 -10.06 7.94
C PHE A 31 -11.67 -8.61 7.69
N LEU A 32 -12.00 -7.70 8.60
CA LEU A 32 -11.56 -6.30 8.52
C LEU A 32 -10.03 -6.18 8.61
N GLY A 33 -9.39 -6.98 9.47
CA GLY A 33 -7.94 -7.05 9.57
C GLY A 33 -7.27 -7.50 8.28
N LEU A 34 -7.79 -8.55 7.64
CA LEU A 34 -7.28 -9.04 6.35
C LEU A 34 -7.42 -7.99 5.24
N LYS A 35 -8.57 -7.31 5.18
CA LYS A 35 -8.81 -6.24 4.20
C LYS A 35 -7.89 -5.04 4.41
N ALA A 36 -7.59 -4.69 5.66
CA ALA A 36 -6.64 -3.63 5.97
C ALA A 36 -5.21 -4.00 5.51
N GLN A 37 -4.81 -5.26 5.73
CA GLN A 37 -3.49 -5.75 5.33
C GLN A 37 -3.35 -5.80 3.79
N GLU A 38 -4.36 -6.31 3.09
CA GLU A 38 -4.41 -6.31 1.62
C GLU A 38 -4.24 -4.89 1.06
N HIS A 39 -4.97 -3.93 1.62
CA HIS A 39 -4.88 -2.53 1.20
C HIS A 39 -3.47 -1.95 1.42
N GLN A 40 -2.85 -2.22 2.58
CA GLN A 40 -1.48 -1.79 2.85
C GLN A 40 -0.46 -2.38 1.87
N GLN A 41 -0.59 -3.68 1.54
CA GLN A 41 0.28 -4.35 0.58
C GLN A 41 0.13 -3.76 -0.82
N LEU A 42 -1.11 -3.53 -1.28
CA LEU A 42 -1.37 -2.93 -2.59
C LEU A 42 -0.84 -1.50 -2.68
N SER A 43 -1.00 -0.68 -1.64
CA SER A 43 -0.41 0.68 -1.62
C SER A 43 1.11 0.65 -1.66
N ALA A 44 1.74 -0.30 -0.96
CA ALA A 44 3.20 -0.44 -0.97
C ALA A 44 3.73 -0.88 -2.35
N LEU A 45 3.04 -1.83 -3.01
CA LEU A 45 3.38 -2.27 -4.36
C LEU A 45 3.23 -1.13 -5.37
N GLU A 46 2.18 -0.32 -5.25
CA GLU A 46 1.98 0.84 -6.11
C GLU A 46 3.08 1.91 -5.88
N ALA A 47 3.42 2.22 -4.63
CA ALA A 47 4.54 3.10 -4.30
C ALA A 47 5.86 2.59 -4.90
N MET A 48 6.11 1.29 -4.82
CA MET A 48 7.29 0.64 -5.42
C MET A 48 7.29 0.81 -6.94
N SER A 49 6.14 0.68 -7.60
CA SER A 49 6.02 0.88 -9.05
C SER A 49 6.34 2.32 -9.47
N PHE A 50 5.92 3.31 -8.67
CA PHE A 50 6.25 4.72 -8.92
C PHE A 50 7.71 5.01 -8.68
N LEU A 51 8.28 4.43 -7.62
CA LEU A 51 9.70 4.53 -7.32
C LEU A 51 10.52 3.95 -8.49
N GLN A 52 10.22 2.73 -8.92
CA GLN A 52 10.92 2.07 -10.02
C GLN A 52 10.82 2.88 -11.32
N GLY A 53 9.61 3.28 -11.70
CA GLY A 53 9.41 4.08 -12.91
C GLY A 53 10.16 5.41 -12.88
N LYS A 54 10.21 6.09 -11.72
CA LYS A 54 10.97 7.34 -11.60
C LYS A 54 12.47 7.11 -11.63
N THR A 55 12.97 6.05 -10.99
CA THR A 55 14.39 5.70 -11.02
C THR A 55 14.86 5.34 -12.43
N GLU A 56 14.02 4.68 -13.23
CA GLU A 56 14.32 4.35 -14.62
C GLU A 56 14.37 5.61 -15.50
N ALA A 57 13.39 6.51 -15.33
CA ALA A 57 13.37 7.80 -16.02
C ALA A 57 14.63 8.63 -15.70
N LEU A 58 14.99 8.75 -14.41
CA LEU A 58 16.19 9.48 -14.00
C LEU A 58 17.48 8.81 -14.46
N ARG A 59 17.51 7.47 -14.50
CA ARG A 59 18.66 6.71 -15.02
C ARG A 59 18.90 6.96 -16.50
N SER A 60 17.84 7.19 -17.30
CA SER A 60 17.98 7.55 -18.71
C SER A 60 18.59 8.94 -18.92
N GLN A 61 18.39 9.85 -17.95
CA GLN A 61 18.91 11.22 -17.95
C GLN A 61 20.23 11.33 -17.16
N ALA A 62 20.80 10.20 -16.74
CA ALA A 62 22.00 10.18 -15.91
C ALA A 62 23.20 10.75 -16.66
N GLY A 63 23.62 11.96 -16.28
CA GLY A 63 24.74 12.68 -16.89
C GLY A 63 24.46 14.16 -17.17
N GLU A 64 23.19 14.55 -17.22
CA GLU A 64 22.76 15.92 -17.56
C GLU A 64 22.93 16.95 -16.42
N GLY A 65 23.42 16.52 -15.25
CA GLY A 65 23.70 17.38 -14.10
C GLY A 65 22.87 17.04 -12.86
N PRO A 66 22.92 17.87 -11.81
CA PRO A 66 22.09 17.70 -10.63
C PRO A 66 20.62 17.99 -10.95
N MET A 67 19.73 17.11 -10.50
CA MET A 67 18.29 17.23 -10.73
C MET A 67 17.55 17.05 -9.42
N THR A 68 16.65 17.95 -9.08
CA THR A 68 15.78 17.83 -7.91
C THR A 68 14.37 18.19 -8.31
N GLY A 69 13.37 17.49 -7.76
CA GLY A 69 11.98 17.82 -8.02
C GLY A 69 11.03 16.94 -7.24
N ASP A 70 9.76 17.33 -7.29
CA ASP A 70 8.64 16.67 -6.63
C ASP A 70 7.50 16.50 -7.64
N GLU A 71 6.76 15.40 -7.52
CA GLU A 71 5.62 15.08 -8.39
C GLU A 71 4.54 14.37 -7.57
N VAL A 72 3.30 14.82 -7.68
CA VAL A 72 2.16 14.15 -7.03
C VAL A 72 1.50 13.20 -8.04
N LYS A 73 1.43 11.92 -7.69
CA LYS A 73 0.72 10.90 -8.47
C LYS A 73 -0.52 10.43 -7.75
N ALA A 74 -1.65 10.46 -8.45
CA ALA A 74 -2.86 9.81 -7.96
C ALA A 74 -2.69 8.28 -8.01
N SER A 75 -3.27 7.59 -7.03
CA SER A 75 -3.39 6.14 -7.05
C SER A 75 -4.26 5.70 -8.23
N ARG A 76 -3.84 4.62 -8.88
CA ARG A 76 -4.60 3.90 -9.91
C ARG A 76 -5.57 2.89 -9.29
N ILE A 77 -5.27 2.44 -8.06
CA ILE A 77 -6.00 1.37 -7.38
C ILE A 77 -7.03 1.94 -6.40
N PHE A 78 -6.71 3.05 -5.72
CA PHE A 78 -7.52 3.60 -4.64
C PHE A 78 -7.92 5.06 -4.90
N PRO A 79 -9.20 5.33 -5.24
CA PRO A 79 -9.66 6.70 -5.46
C PRO A 79 -9.48 7.54 -4.19
N GLY A 80 -8.90 8.73 -4.34
CA GLY A 80 -8.61 9.66 -3.24
C GLY A 80 -7.27 9.44 -2.53
N GLN A 81 -6.49 8.43 -2.91
CA GLN A 81 -5.11 8.27 -2.44
C GLN A 81 -4.14 8.93 -3.41
N SER A 82 -3.16 9.66 -2.87
CA SER A 82 -2.09 10.28 -3.63
C SER A 82 -0.72 9.93 -3.05
N TYR A 83 0.27 9.94 -3.92
CA TYR A 83 1.67 9.67 -3.62
C TYR A 83 2.48 10.90 -4.00
N LEU A 84 3.30 11.38 -3.07
CA LEU A 84 4.30 12.40 -3.33
C LEU A 84 5.61 11.70 -3.68
N VAL A 85 6.09 11.88 -4.90
CA VAL A 85 7.37 11.35 -5.38
C VAL A 85 8.37 12.48 -5.40
N SER A 86 9.40 12.39 -4.58
CA SER A 86 10.49 13.36 -4.47
C SER A 86 11.79 12.74 -4.94
N TRP A 87 12.63 13.49 -5.64
CA TRP A 87 13.93 13.00 -6.08
C TRP A 87 15.02 14.05 -5.97
N LYS A 88 16.23 13.58 -5.72
CA LYS A 88 17.45 14.37 -5.69
C LYS A 88 18.58 13.57 -6.32
N CYS A 89 19.16 14.13 -7.37
CA CYS A 89 20.32 13.60 -8.05
C CYS A 89 21.46 14.59 -7.89
N SER A 90 22.63 14.11 -7.45
CA SER A 90 23.85 14.89 -7.35
C SER A 90 24.97 14.20 -8.08
N ARG A 91 25.82 15.00 -8.73
CA ARG A 91 26.99 14.52 -9.45
C ARG A 91 28.24 15.03 -8.76
N GLU A 92 29.05 14.10 -8.28
CA GLU A 92 30.44 14.33 -7.91
C GLU A 92 31.36 13.77 -9.00
N VAL A 93 32.64 14.17 -8.99
CA VAL A 93 33.63 14.02 -10.09
C VAL A 93 33.55 12.68 -10.84
N SER A 94 33.42 11.57 -10.10
CA SER A 94 33.29 10.21 -10.67
C SER A 94 32.08 9.43 -10.13
N LEU A 95 31.20 10.09 -9.37
CA LEU A 95 30.10 9.44 -8.65
C LEU A 95 28.78 10.16 -8.90
N TYR A 96 27.80 9.42 -9.40
CA TYR A 96 26.42 9.87 -9.51
C TYR A 96 25.63 9.29 -8.34
N HIS A 97 25.03 10.16 -7.53
CA HIS A 97 24.14 9.81 -6.45
C HIS A 97 22.70 10.13 -6.86
N MET A 98 21.80 9.17 -6.69
CA MET A 98 20.36 9.33 -6.93
C MET A 98 19.60 8.86 -5.70
N ASP A 99 18.78 9.76 -5.16
CA ASP A 99 17.86 9.53 -4.05
C ASP A 99 16.44 9.75 -4.58
N VAL A 100 15.59 8.74 -4.47
CA VAL A 100 14.17 8.82 -4.84
C VAL A 100 13.34 8.37 -3.65
N GLU A 101 12.40 9.20 -3.24
CA GLU A 101 11.49 8.95 -2.13
C GLU A 101 10.05 9.02 -2.62
N VAL A 102 9.21 8.10 -2.14
CA VAL A 102 7.76 8.09 -2.36
C VAL A 102 7.08 8.11 -1.01
N GLN A 103 6.21 9.09 -0.78
CA GLN A 103 5.44 9.25 0.44
C GLN A 103 3.94 9.14 0.15
N TRP A 104 3.20 8.51 1.06
CA TRP A 104 1.74 8.45 0.97
C TRP A 104 1.11 8.35 2.35
N LYS A 105 -0.18 8.68 2.42
CA LYS A 105 -0.98 8.57 3.64
C LYS A 105 -1.82 7.30 3.58
N GLU A 106 -1.68 6.45 4.59
CA GLU A 106 -2.56 5.28 4.77
C GLU A 106 -3.96 5.72 5.23
N LYS A 107 -4.96 4.83 5.10
CA LYS A 107 -6.33 5.06 5.58
C LYS A 107 -6.42 5.39 7.07
N ASN A 108 -5.50 4.87 7.89
CA ASN A 108 -5.40 5.18 9.32
C ASN A 108 -4.78 6.57 9.59
N GLY A 109 -4.43 7.31 8.54
CA GLY A 109 -3.80 8.63 8.61
C GLY A 109 -2.28 8.61 8.78
N LYS A 110 -1.65 7.43 8.91
CA LYS A 110 -0.21 7.30 9.07
C LYS A 110 0.51 7.60 7.76
N LEU A 111 1.52 8.46 7.84
CA LEU A 111 2.41 8.70 6.70
C LEU A 111 3.38 7.53 6.55
N ARG A 112 3.48 7.01 5.33
CA ARG A 112 4.48 6.03 4.93
C ARG A 112 5.42 6.65 3.93
N LYS A 113 6.65 6.15 3.95
CA LYS A 113 7.69 6.52 3.00
C LYS A 113 8.43 5.28 2.54
N LEU A 114 8.76 5.27 1.26
CA LEU A 114 9.63 4.29 0.61
C LEU A 114 10.75 5.09 -0.04
N HIS A 115 12.00 4.67 0.13
CA HIS A 115 13.14 5.39 -0.42
C HIS A 115 14.11 4.42 -1.10
N LEU A 116 14.77 4.90 -2.15
CA LEU A 116 15.84 4.18 -2.82
C LEU A 116 16.99 5.15 -3.05
N LYS A 117 18.16 4.75 -2.53
CA LYS A 117 19.42 5.45 -2.76
C LYS A 117 20.32 4.57 -3.61
N THR A 118 20.83 5.14 -4.67
CA THR A 118 21.76 4.45 -5.57
C THR A 118 22.98 5.32 -5.83
N HIS A 119 24.13 4.66 -5.91
CA HIS A 119 25.39 5.26 -6.28
C HIS A 119 25.90 4.58 -7.54
N ARG A 120 26.35 5.36 -8.51
CA ARG A 120 26.95 4.83 -9.72
C ARG A 120 28.27 5.52 -10.01
N TYR A 121 29.31 4.70 -10.13
CA TYR A 121 30.61 5.17 -10.57
C TYR A 121 30.62 5.28 -12.10
N TYR A 122 31.14 6.40 -12.61
CA TYR A 122 31.38 6.58 -14.04
C TYR A 122 32.87 6.86 -14.25
N ARG A 123 33.50 6.05 -15.10
CA ARG A 123 34.87 6.26 -15.57
C ARG A 123 34.77 6.90 -16.95
N PHE A 124 35.33 8.10 -17.11
CA PHE A 124 35.52 8.72 -18.43
C PHE A 124 36.55 7.92 -19.23
#